data_AF-A0A818ESM3-F1
#
_entry.id   AF-A0A818ESM3-F1
#
_cell.length_a   1.000
_cell.length_b   1.000
_cell.length_c   1.000
_cell.angle_alpha   90.00
_cell.angle_beta   90.00
_cell.angle_gamma   90.00
#
_symmetry.space_group_name_H-M   'P 1'
#
loop_
_entity.id
_entity.type
_entity.pdbx_description
1 polymer ?
#
loop_
_entity_poly.entity_id
_entity_poly.type
_entity_poly.pdbx_seq_one_letter_code
_entity_poly.pdbx_strand_id
1 'polypeptide(L)'
;MFDFSSLLNVHARPFSPSSTYNLSPLTKPSFEAALDRLVNWKFPIKVKKRIIPILEEWYSNSTLDSVLTKWENNPCPLPNQFIPLNVLTYNVQGWGTRALEVMDLIFKDDSPVCVFTEVGELWNSFKVPHFTSFYQKGTNHSGGVMITIGKHLRATRIDTDIENTVIVDIHGLSE
;
A
#
# COMPACT_ATOMS: atom_id res chain seq x y z
N MET A 1 -5.43 -23.60 11.36
CA MET A 1 -4.94 -23.33 10.00
C MET A 1 -6.20 -23.22 9.15
N PHE A 2 -6.56 -22.01 8.72
CA PHE A 2 -7.77 -21.80 7.90
C PHE A 2 -7.32 -21.51 6.47
N ASP A 3 -7.67 -22.41 5.58
CA ASP A 3 -7.46 -22.36 4.15
C ASP A 3 -8.59 -21.53 3.53
N PHE A 4 -8.23 -20.44 2.84
CA PHE A 4 -9.17 -19.60 2.09
C PHE A 4 -8.72 -19.60 0.63
N SER A 5 -8.99 -20.69 -0.08
CA SER A 5 -8.99 -20.67 -1.54
C SER A 5 -10.37 -20.23 -2.04
N SER A 6 -10.46 -19.04 -2.66
CA SER A 6 -11.65 -18.63 -3.41
C SER A 6 -11.45 -18.96 -4.89
N LEU A 7 -12.26 -19.88 -5.40
CA LEU A 7 -12.34 -20.23 -6.83
C LEU A 7 -12.90 -19.04 -7.63
N LEU A 8 -12.19 -18.62 -8.68
CA LEU A 8 -12.63 -17.60 -9.63
C LEU A 8 -13.79 -18.13 -10.50
N ASN A 9 -14.87 -17.35 -10.62
CA ASN A 9 -15.95 -17.61 -11.55
C ASN A 9 -15.66 -16.91 -12.89
N VAL A 10 -15.18 -17.68 -13.87
CA VAL A 10 -14.85 -17.25 -15.24
C VAL A 10 -16.05 -16.79 -16.10
N HIS A 11 -17.26 -16.75 -15.54
CA HIS A 11 -18.48 -16.30 -16.22
C HIS A 11 -19.09 -15.01 -15.65
N ALA A 12 -18.33 -14.23 -14.85
CA ALA A 12 -18.81 -12.94 -14.37
C ALA A 12 -19.09 -11.97 -15.53
N ARG A 13 -20.31 -11.43 -15.60
CA ARG A 13 -20.74 -10.50 -16.67
C ARG A 13 -19.95 -9.18 -16.59
N PRO A 14 -19.75 -8.46 -17.72
CA PRO A 14 -19.18 -7.11 -17.70
C PRO A 14 -20.08 -6.17 -16.88
N PHE A 15 -19.48 -5.46 -15.92
CA PHE A 15 -20.23 -4.65 -14.97
C PHE A 15 -20.64 -3.30 -15.57
N SER A 16 -21.89 -2.90 -15.32
CA SER A 16 -22.42 -1.57 -15.64
C SER A 16 -22.17 -0.61 -14.47
N PRO A 17 -21.58 0.59 -14.70
CA PRO A 17 -21.19 1.47 -13.62
C PRO A 17 -22.43 2.05 -12.93
N SER A 18 -22.69 1.63 -11.70
CA SER A 18 -23.66 2.30 -10.82
C SER A 18 -23.09 2.40 -9.41
N SER A 19 -22.31 3.45 -9.17
CA SER A 19 -22.18 4.14 -7.88
C SER A 19 -21.13 5.25 -8.01
N THR A 20 -21.57 6.46 -8.36
CA THR A 20 -20.81 7.68 -8.06
C THR A 20 -20.70 7.80 -6.54
N TYR A 21 -19.49 7.61 -6.01
CA TYR A 21 -19.17 8.05 -4.65
C TYR A 21 -19.24 9.59 -4.64
N ASN A 22 -20.38 10.13 -4.20
CA ASN A 22 -20.49 11.55 -3.88
C ASN A 22 -19.60 11.83 -2.68
N LEU A 23 -18.45 12.46 -2.92
CA LEU A 23 -17.67 13.12 -1.89
C LEU A 23 -18.50 14.28 -1.34
N SER A 24 -19.10 14.10 -0.16
CA SER A 24 -19.78 15.19 0.55
C SER A 24 -18.78 16.31 0.89
N PRO A 25 -19.20 17.59 0.89
CA PRO A 25 -18.31 18.72 1.20
C PRO A 25 -17.73 18.59 2.61
N LEU A 26 -16.42 18.75 2.77
CA LEU A 26 -15.73 18.77 4.06
C LEU A 26 -16.16 20.00 4.89
N THR A 27 -17.09 19.82 5.83
CA THR A 27 -17.39 20.81 6.88
C THR A 27 -16.91 20.38 8.27
N LYS A 28 -16.28 19.20 8.40
CA LYS A 28 -15.72 18.68 9.66
C LYS A 28 -14.18 18.80 9.69
N PRO A 29 -13.56 18.99 10.87
CA PRO A 29 -12.13 18.83 11.04
C PRO A 29 -11.62 17.51 10.45
N SER A 30 -10.44 17.53 9.82
CA SER A 30 -9.87 16.40 9.07
C SER A 30 -9.79 15.10 9.89
N PHE A 31 -9.44 15.21 11.16
CA PHE A 31 -9.42 14.08 12.11
C PHE A 31 -10.81 13.49 12.38
N GLU A 32 -11.83 14.32 12.61
CA GLU A 32 -13.21 13.84 12.86
C GLU A 32 -13.79 13.12 11.64
N ALA A 33 -13.51 13.64 10.43
CA ALA A 33 -13.87 12.97 9.18
C ALA A 33 -13.14 11.62 9.01
N ALA A 34 -11.88 11.52 9.43
CA ALA A 34 -11.14 10.25 9.45
C ALA A 34 -11.74 9.22 10.42
N LEU A 35 -12.15 9.65 11.62
CA LEU A 35 -12.82 8.78 12.57
C LEU A 35 -14.17 8.26 12.05
N ASP A 36 -14.97 9.13 11.42
CA ASP A 36 -16.23 8.72 10.79
C ASP A 36 -16.01 7.64 9.71
N ARG A 37 -14.99 7.80 8.86
CA ARG A 37 -14.61 6.78 7.87
C ARG A 37 -14.22 5.46 8.55
N LEU A 38 -13.40 5.50 9.60
CA LEU A 38 -13.00 4.32 10.36
C LEU A 38 -14.20 3.56 10.97
N VAL A 39 -15.20 4.31 11.45
CA VAL A 39 -16.45 3.72 11.96
C VAL A 39 -17.19 3.01 10.82
N ASN A 40 -17.32 3.67 9.67
CA ASN A 40 -18.02 3.16 8.49
C ASN A 40 -17.36 1.94 7.85
N TRP A 41 -16.05 1.78 7.98
CA TRP A 41 -15.31 0.60 7.49
C TRP A 41 -15.53 -0.68 8.31
N LYS A 42 -16.29 -0.63 9.41
CA LYS A 42 -16.70 -1.81 10.21
C LYS A 42 -15.55 -2.69 10.71
N PHE A 43 -14.35 -2.13 10.91
CA PHE A 43 -13.24 -2.88 11.51
C PHE A 43 -13.56 -3.43 12.91
N PRO A 44 -12.96 -4.57 13.31
CA PRO A 44 -13.08 -5.08 14.67
C PRO A 44 -12.60 -4.07 15.71
N ILE A 45 -13.24 -4.05 16.90
CA ILE A 45 -12.93 -3.09 17.98
C ILE A 45 -11.44 -3.12 18.35
N LYS A 46 -10.82 -4.31 18.40
CA LYS A 46 -9.39 -4.48 18.70
C LYS A 46 -8.49 -3.77 17.68
N VAL A 47 -8.89 -3.76 16.41
CA VAL A 47 -8.17 -3.09 15.32
C VAL A 47 -8.40 -1.58 15.40
N LYS A 48 -9.65 -1.14 15.62
CA LYS A 48 -9.99 0.28 15.81
C LYS A 48 -9.17 0.93 16.94
N LYS A 49 -9.00 0.25 18.08
CA LYS A 49 -8.18 0.73 19.20
C LYS A 49 -6.70 0.94 18.86
N ARG A 50 -6.17 0.24 17.84
CA ARG A 50 -4.80 0.42 17.34
C ARG A 50 -4.71 1.53 16.30
N ILE A 51 -5.75 1.72 15.50
CA ILE A 51 -5.78 2.74 14.44
C ILE A 51 -5.94 4.15 15.01
N ILE A 52 -6.78 4.34 16.03
CA ILE A 52 -7.08 5.67 16.59
C ILE A 52 -5.81 6.43 17.00
N PRO A 53 -4.88 5.87 17.80
CA PRO A 53 -3.65 6.57 18.17
C PRO A 53 -2.77 6.95 16.97
N ILE A 54 -2.78 6.14 15.91
CA ILE A 54 -2.02 6.43 14.68
C ILE A 54 -2.64 7.63 13.96
N LEU A 55 -3.97 7.68 13.85
CA LEU A 55 -4.66 8.85 13.29
C LEU A 55 -4.37 10.10 14.13
N GLU A 56 -4.44 10.00 15.46
CA GLU A 56 -4.12 11.11 16.36
C GLU A 56 -2.69 11.63 16.16
N GLU A 57 -1.71 10.73 16.06
CA GLU A 57 -0.32 11.08 15.75
C GLU A 57 -0.20 11.81 14.41
N TRP A 58 -0.83 11.26 13.37
CA TRP A 58 -0.68 11.79 12.01
C TRP A 58 -1.35 13.15 11.82
N TYR A 59 -2.51 13.38 12.46
CA TYR A 59 -3.20 14.67 12.39
C TYR A 59 -2.71 15.72 13.40
N SER A 60 -1.93 15.33 14.43
CA SER A 60 -1.35 16.26 15.40
C SER A 60 -0.01 16.86 14.96
N ASN A 61 0.67 16.23 13.99
CA ASN A 61 1.95 16.68 13.47
C ASN A 61 1.75 17.43 12.14
N SER A 62 2.11 18.72 12.11
CA SER A 62 1.93 19.56 10.91
C SER A 62 2.59 19.03 9.64
N THR A 63 3.70 18.30 9.75
CA THR A 63 4.37 17.67 8.62
C THR A 63 3.58 16.46 8.12
N LEU A 64 3.13 15.59 9.02
CA LEU A 64 2.33 14.42 8.66
C LEU A 64 0.93 14.81 8.15
N ASP A 65 0.30 15.82 8.75
CA ASP A 65 -0.98 16.36 8.32
C ASP A 65 -0.89 16.97 6.90
N SER A 66 0.21 17.65 6.58
CA SER A 66 0.45 18.15 5.22
C SER A 66 0.60 17.01 4.20
N VAL A 67 1.30 15.93 4.56
CA VAL A 67 1.47 14.74 3.71
C VAL A 67 0.14 14.02 3.53
N LEU A 68 -0.62 13.85 4.60
CA LEU A 68 -1.97 13.28 4.57
C LEU A 68 -2.89 14.09 3.65
N THR A 69 -2.90 15.40 3.80
CA THR A 69 -3.72 16.29 2.99
C THR A 69 -3.39 16.13 1.51
N LYS A 70 -2.09 16.03 1.15
CA LYS A 70 -1.69 15.72 -0.23
C LYS A 70 -2.20 14.35 -0.69
N TRP A 71 -2.11 13.35 0.17
CA TRP A 71 -2.55 11.99 -0.15
C TRP A 71 -4.08 11.89 -0.33
N GLU A 72 -4.87 12.52 0.53
CA GLU A 72 -6.34 12.51 0.46
C GLU A 72 -6.89 13.26 -0.75
N ASN A 73 -6.16 14.28 -1.21
CA ASN A 73 -6.52 15.04 -2.41
C ASN A 73 -6.00 14.41 -3.70
N ASN A 74 -5.19 13.35 -3.62
CA ASN A 74 -4.81 12.62 -4.82
C ASN A 74 -6.02 11.81 -5.33
N PRO A 75 -6.37 11.93 -6.62
CA PRO A 75 -7.51 11.22 -7.18
C PRO A 75 -7.28 9.70 -7.04
N CYS A 76 -8.13 9.06 -6.24
CA CYS A 76 -8.14 7.60 -6.15
C CYS A 76 -8.73 7.05 -7.44
N PRO A 77 -8.04 6.13 -8.15
CA PRO A 77 -8.62 5.51 -9.33
C PRO A 77 -9.92 4.81 -8.95
N LEU A 78 -10.95 4.97 -9.81
CA LEU A 78 -12.23 4.30 -9.59
C LEU A 78 -12.00 2.78 -9.59
N PRO A 79 -12.52 2.06 -8.60
CA PRO A 79 -12.33 0.61 -8.51
C PRO A 79 -13.07 -0.05 -9.67
N ASN A 80 -12.31 -0.60 -10.62
CA ASN A 80 -12.88 -1.26 -11.80
C ASN A 80 -13.17 -2.74 -11.55
N GLN A 81 -12.47 -3.37 -10.60
CA GLN A 81 -12.63 -4.77 -10.17
C GLN A 81 -12.10 -4.95 -8.74
N PHE A 82 -12.67 -5.89 -7.98
CA PHE A 82 -12.17 -6.31 -6.67
C PHE A 82 -11.55 -7.70 -6.80
N ILE A 83 -10.26 -7.76 -7.12
CA ILE A 83 -9.47 -8.99 -7.00
C ILE A 83 -8.60 -8.83 -5.74
N PRO A 84 -8.75 -9.70 -4.73
CA PRO A 84 -7.89 -9.64 -3.56
C PRO A 84 -6.45 -9.96 -3.96
N LEU A 85 -5.51 -9.07 -3.63
CA LEU A 85 -4.09 -9.30 -3.79
C LEU A 85 -3.48 -9.51 -2.40
N ASN A 86 -2.75 -10.61 -2.22
CA ASN A 86 -1.96 -10.80 -1.02
C ASN A 86 -0.78 -9.82 -1.02
N VAL A 87 -0.56 -9.18 0.13
CA VAL A 87 0.51 -8.21 0.31
C VAL A 87 1.36 -8.64 1.50
N LEU A 88 2.63 -8.94 1.24
CA LEU A 88 3.62 -9.13 2.29
C LEU A 88 4.14 -7.76 2.73
N THR A 89 4.01 -7.43 4.01
CA THR A 89 4.62 -6.22 4.59
C THR A 89 5.67 -6.61 5.61
N TYR A 90 6.90 -6.11 5.45
CA TYR A 90 8.00 -6.51 6.32
C TYR A 90 8.97 -5.36 6.62
N ASN A 91 9.28 -5.14 7.90
CA ASN A 91 10.29 -4.19 8.32
C ASN A 91 11.67 -4.87 8.25
N VAL A 92 12.50 -4.44 7.30
CA VAL A 92 13.78 -5.07 6.99
C VAL A 92 14.86 -4.70 7.99
N GLN A 93 14.85 -3.49 8.55
CA GLN A 93 15.90 -3.00 9.46
C GLN A 93 17.33 -3.08 8.85
N GLY A 94 17.45 -2.63 7.61
CA GLY A 94 18.70 -2.61 6.85
C GLY A 94 18.82 -3.78 5.88
N TRP A 95 18.67 -3.49 4.59
CA TRP A 95 18.73 -4.50 3.54
C TRP A 95 20.10 -5.18 3.45
N GLY A 96 21.18 -4.42 3.62
CA GLY A 96 22.55 -4.91 3.43
C GLY A 96 22.92 -6.12 4.29
N THR A 97 22.37 -6.21 5.51
CA THR A 97 22.65 -7.32 6.45
C THR A 97 21.65 -8.47 6.33
N ARG A 98 20.46 -8.22 5.79
CA ARG A 98 19.32 -9.16 5.83
C ARG A 98 18.77 -9.57 4.47
N ALA A 99 19.44 -9.18 3.39
CA ALA A 99 18.99 -9.43 2.02
C ALA A 99 18.64 -10.92 1.78
N LEU A 100 19.47 -11.87 2.22
CA LEU A 100 19.22 -13.30 2.00
C LEU A 100 17.97 -13.79 2.74
N GLU A 101 17.79 -13.37 4.00
CA GLU A 101 16.59 -13.71 4.80
C GLU A 101 15.32 -13.17 4.14
N VAL A 102 15.37 -11.92 3.67
CA VAL A 102 14.22 -11.28 3.01
C VAL A 102 13.92 -11.94 1.66
N MET A 103 14.95 -12.32 0.90
CA MET A 103 14.77 -13.05 -0.35
C MET A 103 14.12 -14.42 -0.12
N ASP A 104 14.58 -15.17 0.88
CA ASP A 104 13.97 -16.44 1.26
C ASP A 104 12.51 -16.27 1.70
N LEU A 105 12.20 -15.18 2.40
CA LEU A 105 10.83 -14.84 2.80
C LEU A 105 9.95 -14.57 1.58
N ILE A 106 10.42 -13.78 0.62
CA ILE A 106 9.68 -13.49 -0.63
C ILE A 106 9.30 -14.79 -1.35
N PHE A 107 10.24 -15.72 -1.49
CA PHE A 107 10.00 -16.98 -2.19
C PHE A 107 9.12 -17.97 -1.42
N LYS A 108 9.03 -17.84 -0.08
CA LYS A 108 8.19 -18.72 0.76
C LYS A 108 6.75 -18.24 0.87
N ASP A 109 6.53 -16.93 0.89
CA ASP A 109 5.22 -16.34 1.12
C ASP A 109 4.33 -16.35 -0.14
N ASP A 110 4.94 -16.40 -1.34
CA ASP A 110 4.27 -16.38 -2.65
C ASP A 110 3.33 -15.16 -2.84
N SER A 111 3.58 -14.07 -2.11
CA SER A 111 2.82 -12.83 -2.26
C SER A 111 3.18 -12.12 -3.58
N PRO A 112 2.18 -11.72 -4.39
CA PRO A 112 2.42 -10.98 -5.63
C PRO A 112 2.91 -9.55 -5.40
N VAL A 113 2.69 -8.99 -4.21
CA VAL A 113 3.16 -7.67 -3.81
C VAL A 113 3.87 -7.78 -2.46
N CYS A 114 5.11 -7.29 -2.39
CA CYS A 114 5.87 -7.20 -1.14
C CYS A 114 6.29 -5.76 -0.88
N VAL A 115 6.06 -5.28 0.33
CA VAL A 115 6.38 -3.93 0.80
C VAL A 115 7.38 -4.04 1.93
N PHE A 116 8.53 -3.41 1.75
CA PHE A 116 9.64 -3.42 2.68
C PHE A 116 9.91 -2.03 3.20
N THR A 117 9.94 -1.87 4.52
CA THR A 117 10.28 -0.61 5.19
C THR A 117 11.63 -0.72 5.89
N GLU A 118 12.25 0.43 6.17
CA GLU A 118 13.60 0.51 6.77
C GLU A 118 14.63 -0.29 5.99
N VAL A 119 14.59 -0.22 4.66
CA VAL A 119 15.55 -0.94 3.80
C VAL A 119 16.94 -0.30 3.85
N GLY A 120 17.05 0.94 4.34
CA GLY A 120 18.27 1.73 4.31
C GLY A 120 18.65 2.19 2.91
N GLU A 121 19.84 2.75 2.78
CA GLU A 121 20.36 3.16 1.48
C GLU A 121 20.76 1.97 0.60
N LEU A 122 20.10 1.85 -0.56
CA LEU A 122 20.46 0.89 -1.60
C LEU A 122 21.45 1.52 -2.59
N TRP A 123 22.73 1.18 -2.46
CA TRP A 123 23.84 1.77 -3.23
C TRP A 123 23.97 1.24 -4.67
N ASN A 124 23.24 0.18 -5.02
CA ASN A 124 23.27 -0.46 -6.34
C ASN A 124 21.86 -0.74 -6.86
N SER A 125 21.74 -0.94 -8.18
CA SER A 125 20.50 -1.40 -8.84
C SER A 125 20.13 -2.80 -8.37
N PHE A 126 19.47 -2.84 -7.21
CA PHE A 126 18.99 -4.06 -6.59
C PHE A 126 17.87 -4.67 -7.45
N LYS A 127 17.93 -5.99 -7.64
CA LYS A 127 16.94 -6.75 -8.43
C LYS A 127 16.50 -7.97 -7.64
N VAL A 128 15.20 -8.06 -7.39
CA VAL A 128 14.56 -9.31 -6.98
C VAL A 128 14.19 -10.08 -8.25
N PRO A 129 14.73 -11.30 -8.48
CA PRO A 129 14.33 -12.13 -9.61
C PRO A 129 12.82 -12.33 -9.64
N HIS A 130 12.21 -12.34 -10.83
CA HIS A 130 10.75 -12.46 -11.03
C HIS A 130 9.88 -11.31 -10.51
N PHE A 131 10.47 -10.26 -9.93
CA PHE A 131 9.75 -9.06 -9.50
C PHE A 131 10.28 -7.81 -10.20
N THR A 132 9.43 -6.78 -10.22
CA THR A 132 9.77 -5.40 -10.55
C THR A 132 9.85 -4.64 -9.24
N SER A 133 11.00 -4.01 -8.98
CA SER A 133 11.28 -3.31 -7.72
C SER A 133 11.20 -1.79 -7.89
N PHE A 134 10.52 -1.13 -6.95
CA PHE A 134 10.41 0.31 -6.84
C PHE A 134 11.00 0.75 -5.50
N TYR A 135 11.90 1.70 -5.52
CA TYR A 135 12.60 2.17 -4.33
C TYR A 135 12.42 3.68 -4.15
N GLN A 136 12.22 4.08 -2.90
CA GLN A 136 12.28 5.45 -2.47
C GLN A 136 13.18 5.56 -1.25
N LYS A 137 14.25 6.35 -1.39
CA LYS A 137 15.16 6.68 -0.29
C LYS A 137 14.40 7.47 0.78
N GLY A 138 14.66 7.12 2.05
CA GLY A 138 14.14 7.86 3.20
C GLY A 138 14.99 9.08 3.55
N THR A 139 14.57 9.82 4.57
CA THR A 139 15.26 11.03 5.04
C THR A 139 16.56 10.77 5.79
N ASN A 140 16.83 9.53 6.21
CA ASN A 140 18.04 9.11 6.92
C ASN A 140 18.58 7.78 6.38
N HIS A 141 19.75 7.36 6.87
CA HIS A 141 20.47 6.17 6.39
C HIS A 141 19.75 4.84 6.66
N SER A 142 18.88 4.79 7.67
CA SER A 142 18.11 3.59 8.05
C SER A 142 16.74 3.53 7.38
N GLY A 143 16.25 4.67 6.89
CA GLY A 143 14.94 4.81 6.29
C GLY A 143 14.87 4.27 4.87
N GLY A 144 13.74 4.53 4.22
CA GLY A 144 13.49 4.11 2.85
C GLY A 144 12.49 2.97 2.76
N VAL A 145 11.85 2.90 1.61
CA VAL A 145 10.81 1.93 1.28
C VAL A 145 11.13 1.29 -0.05
N MET A 146 10.93 -0.02 -0.13
CA MET A 146 10.98 -0.77 -1.37
C MET A 146 9.68 -1.54 -1.56
N ILE A 147 9.09 -1.42 -2.74
CA ILE A 147 7.94 -2.22 -3.17
C ILE A 147 8.40 -3.14 -4.29
N THR A 148 8.15 -4.44 -4.17
CA THR A 148 8.45 -5.42 -5.21
C THR A 148 7.17 -6.09 -5.66
N ILE A 149 6.90 -6.08 -6.97
CA ILE A 149 5.67 -6.61 -7.56
C ILE A 149 6.02 -7.71 -8.56
N GLY A 150 5.37 -8.86 -8.45
CA GLY A 150 5.62 -10.02 -9.31
C GLY A 150 5.40 -9.66 -10.79
N LYS A 151 6.28 -10.15 -11.67
CA LYS A 151 6.24 -9.84 -13.12
C LYS A 151 5.02 -10.39 -13.87
N HIS A 152 4.23 -11.23 -13.21
CA HIS A 152 2.90 -11.64 -13.69
C HIS A 152 1.86 -10.51 -13.56
N LEU A 153 2.21 -9.40 -12.89
CA LEU A 153 1.46 -8.15 -12.88
C LEU A 153 2.25 -7.08 -13.63
N ARG A 154 1.51 -6.13 -14.23
CA ARG A 154 2.11 -4.90 -14.74
C ARG A 154 2.15 -3.88 -13.62
N ALA A 155 3.30 -3.26 -13.41
CA ALA A 155 3.46 -2.22 -12.40
C ALA A 155 4.17 -1.00 -12.99
N THR A 156 3.69 0.19 -12.68
CA THR A 156 4.29 1.45 -13.12
C THR A 156 4.36 2.44 -11.96
N ARG A 157 5.51 3.10 -11.80
CA ARG A 157 5.65 4.18 -10.82
C ARG A 157 4.82 5.36 -11.28
N ILE A 158 4.02 5.92 -10.37
CA ILE A 158 3.37 7.21 -10.56
C ILE A 158 4.28 8.27 -9.93
N ASP A 159 4.62 9.29 -10.71
CA ASP A 159 5.35 10.44 -10.20
C ASP A 159 4.47 11.24 -9.25
N THR A 160 5.04 11.65 -8.12
CA THR A 160 4.33 12.37 -7.07
C THR A 160 5.24 13.42 -6.44
N ASP A 161 4.64 14.53 -6.02
CA ASP A 161 5.29 15.60 -5.26
C ASP A 161 5.27 15.34 -3.74
N ILE A 162 4.76 14.17 -3.31
CA ILE A 162 4.77 13.76 -1.92
C ILE A 162 6.18 13.28 -1.57
N GLU A 163 6.82 13.97 -0.64
CA GLU A 163 8.17 13.66 -0.19
C GLU A 163 8.25 12.23 0.38
N ASN A 164 9.39 11.57 0.15
CA ASN A 164 9.69 10.23 0.67
C ASN A 164 8.63 9.17 0.35
N THR A 165 7.82 9.38 -0.70
CA THR A 165 6.72 8.51 -1.07
C THR A 165 7.00 7.79 -2.38
N VAL A 166 6.58 6.53 -2.45
CA VAL A 166 6.53 5.74 -3.68
C VAL A 166 5.09 5.36 -3.94
N ILE A 167 4.57 5.75 -5.11
CA ILE A 167 3.24 5.35 -5.58
C ILE A 167 3.46 4.42 -6.77
N VAL A 168 2.83 3.25 -6.72
CA VAL A 168 2.89 2.26 -7.80
C VAL A 168 1.48 1.92 -8.23
N ASP A 169 1.19 2.13 -9.50
CA ASP A 169 -0.02 1.62 -10.14
C ASP A 169 0.21 0.15 -10.51
N ILE A 170 -0.76 -0.70 -10.19
CA ILE A 170 -0.70 -2.15 -10.38
C ILE A 170 -1.88 -2.57 -11.23
N HIS A 171 -1.60 -3.18 -12.38
CA HIS A 171 -2.60 -3.74 -13.28
C HIS A 171 -2.42 -5.25 -13.39
N GLY A 172 -3.53 -5.98 -13.29
CA GLY A 172 -3.56 -7.38 -13.70
C GLY A 172 -3.25 -7.48 -15.19
N LEU A 173 -2.40 -8.44 -15.57
CA LEU A 173 -2.26 -8.82 -16.96
C LEU A 173 -3.52 -9.62 -17.32
N SER A 174 -4.33 -9.11 -18.25
CA SER A 174 -5.37 -9.92 -18.87
C SER A 174 -4.66 -11.00 -19.70
N GLU A 175 -4.86 -12.27 -19.36
CA GLU A 175 -4.58 -13.36 -20.31
C GLU A 175 -5.58 -13.30 -21.48
#